data_AF-A0A937R5J8-F1
#
_entry.id   AF-A0A937R5J8-F1
#
_cell.length_a   1.000
_cell.length_b   1.000
_cell.length_c   1.000
_cell.angle_alpha   90.00
_cell.angle_beta   90.00
_cell.angle_gamma   90.00
#
_symmetry.space_group_name_H-M   'P 1'
#
loop_
_entity.id
_entity.type
_entity.pdbx_description
1 polymer ?
#
loop_
_entity_poly.entity_id
_entity_poly.type
_entity_poly.pdbx_seq_one_letter_code
_entity_poly.pdbx_strand_id
1 'polypeptide(L)'
;MTDGSSGHGDTPARLDTSPGAGDSPGDRDTDAGEHGQEHARRSRDRFPRGRAGRGARRIRLRGRIVEIVVGIWIVAAGAWVLYGALGWQDASLDVGRAAQEAASAAALTTTRSQATAEAEATARRLLADSGCDAGSPRVTVGLHPPGSDVATAHGYSPDELGELGLVTVTVSCERDGTLVIGEASAPSR
;
A
#
# COMPACT_ATOMS: atom_id res chain seq x y z
N MET A 1 -5.62 23.02 -53.00
CA MET A 1 -4.15 23.05 -52.89
C MET A 1 -3.76 21.85 -52.05
N THR A 2 -2.96 21.00 -52.67
CA THR A 2 -2.51 19.68 -52.23
C THR A 2 -1.28 19.77 -51.34
N ASP A 3 -0.88 18.59 -50.84
CA ASP A 3 0.38 18.20 -50.19
C ASP A 3 0.29 18.16 -48.66
N GLY A 4 0.61 17.07 -47.97
CA GLY A 4 1.36 15.87 -48.36
C GLY A 4 2.39 15.54 -47.28
N SER A 5 2.77 14.26 -47.21
CA SER A 5 3.99 13.71 -46.58
C SER A 5 3.79 12.75 -45.40
N SER A 6 3.59 11.50 -45.82
CA SER A 6 4.17 10.23 -45.37
C SER A 6 5.62 10.28 -44.82
N GLY A 7 5.97 9.26 -44.03
CA GLY A 7 7.35 8.86 -43.65
C GLY A 7 7.33 8.04 -42.34
N HIS A 8 7.20 6.70 -42.29
CA HIS A 8 8.01 5.58 -42.80
C HIS A 8 9.31 5.30 -42.01
N GLY A 9 9.46 4.04 -41.57
CA GLY A 9 10.70 3.36 -41.13
C GLY A 9 11.09 3.54 -39.65
N ASP A 10 11.65 2.59 -38.91
CA ASP A 10 12.09 1.22 -39.18
C ASP A 10 12.38 0.52 -37.83
N THR A 11 12.14 -0.79 -37.76
CA THR A 11 12.72 -1.72 -36.77
C THR A 11 14.08 -2.18 -37.32
N PRO A 12 15.14 -2.45 -36.52
CA PRO A 12 15.37 -3.78 -35.92
C PRO A 12 16.12 -3.64 -34.55
N ALA A 13 16.59 -4.63 -33.78
CA ALA A 13 16.95 -6.02 -34.01
C ALA A 13 16.99 -6.78 -32.67
N ARG A 14 16.81 -8.10 -32.77
CA ARG A 14 17.20 -9.15 -31.83
C ARG A 14 18.65 -9.05 -31.34
N LEU A 15 18.90 -9.55 -30.14
CA LEU A 15 20.12 -10.33 -29.84
C LEU A 15 19.83 -11.43 -28.81
N ASP A 16 19.83 -12.66 -29.30
CA ASP A 16 20.00 -13.91 -28.55
C ASP A 16 21.44 -13.97 -27.99
N THR A 17 21.62 -14.56 -26.80
CA THR A 17 22.71 -15.54 -26.47
C THR A 17 22.67 -15.97 -25.00
N SER A 18 22.15 -17.18 -24.74
CA SER A 18 22.77 -18.18 -23.84
C SER A 18 23.73 -19.05 -24.71
N PRO A 19 24.61 -19.96 -24.20
CA PRO A 19 24.69 -20.60 -22.87
C PRO A 19 26.14 -20.77 -22.33
N GLY A 20 26.30 -21.43 -21.16
CA GLY A 20 27.62 -21.88 -20.68
C GLY A 20 27.56 -22.84 -19.50
N ALA A 21 27.40 -24.13 -19.79
CA ALA A 21 27.72 -25.23 -18.88
C ALA A 21 29.22 -25.56 -18.98
N GLY A 22 29.85 -25.90 -17.85
CA GLY A 22 31.25 -26.29 -17.79
C GLY A 22 31.50 -27.24 -16.61
N ASP A 23 31.50 -28.53 -16.93
CA ASP A 23 31.98 -29.63 -16.08
C ASP A 23 33.49 -29.52 -15.81
N SER A 24 33.93 -30.12 -14.70
CA SER A 24 35.34 -30.48 -14.47
C SER A 24 35.44 -31.75 -13.62
N PRO A 25 35.91 -32.88 -14.19
CA PRO A 25 36.37 -34.04 -13.45
C PRO A 25 37.91 -34.02 -13.31
N GLY A 26 38.43 -34.74 -12.31
CA GLY A 26 39.88 -34.88 -12.13
C GLY A 26 40.28 -35.75 -10.95
N ASP A 27 40.27 -37.07 -11.18
CA ASP A 27 40.84 -38.12 -10.35
C ASP A 27 42.36 -37.94 -10.13
N ARG A 28 42.85 -38.34 -8.94
CA ARG A 28 44.15 -39.02 -8.80
C ARG A 28 44.13 -39.99 -7.61
N ASP A 29 44.31 -41.25 -7.95
CA ASP A 29 44.67 -42.36 -7.08
C ASP A 29 46.04 -42.18 -6.42
N THR A 30 46.23 -42.77 -5.23
CA THR A 30 47.51 -43.40 -4.88
C THR A 30 47.26 -44.60 -3.96
N ASP A 31 47.92 -45.69 -4.32
CA ASP A 31 47.67 -47.09 -3.98
C ASP A 31 48.64 -47.61 -2.90
N ALA A 32 48.25 -48.71 -2.24
CA ALA A 32 49.05 -49.74 -1.52
C ALA A 32 49.99 -49.29 -0.37
N GLY A 33 50.32 -50.03 0.70
CA GLY A 33 50.19 -51.39 1.25
C GLY A 33 51.01 -51.31 2.58
N GLU A 34 50.83 -52.05 3.66
CA GLU A 34 51.06 -53.49 3.87
C GLU A 34 50.91 -53.75 5.40
N HIS A 35 50.38 -54.94 5.71
CA HIS A 35 50.67 -55.86 6.83
C HIS A 35 50.88 -55.39 8.29
N GLY A 36 50.12 -56.03 9.20
CA GLY A 36 50.46 -56.11 10.62
C GLY A 36 49.45 -56.94 11.42
N GLN A 37 49.78 -58.20 11.65
CA GLN A 37 48.94 -59.27 12.21
C GLN A 37 48.61 -59.10 13.70
N GLU A 38 47.52 -59.78 14.09
CA GLU A 38 47.25 -60.47 15.36
C GLU A 38 48.08 -60.13 16.60
N HIS A 39 47.41 -59.76 17.70
CA HIS A 39 47.17 -60.68 18.82
C HIS A 39 46.43 -60.02 20.01
N ALA A 40 45.44 -60.77 20.51
CA ALA A 40 45.18 -61.05 21.93
C ALA A 40 44.57 -59.99 22.87
N ARG A 41 43.31 -60.31 23.21
CA ARG A 41 42.79 -60.53 24.60
C ARG A 41 42.49 -59.31 25.50
N ARG A 42 41.17 -59.18 25.74
CA ARG A 42 40.50 -58.95 27.03
C ARG A 42 41.20 -58.00 28.03
N SER A 43 40.61 -56.84 28.20
CA SER A 43 40.25 -56.35 29.54
C SER A 43 39.06 -55.40 29.44
N ARG A 44 38.03 -55.71 30.22
CA ARG A 44 36.99 -54.77 30.63
C ARG A 44 37.71 -53.62 31.33
N ASP A 45 37.46 -52.39 30.94
CA ASP A 45 36.88 -51.38 31.83
C ASP A 45 36.84 -50.00 31.18
N ARG A 46 35.76 -49.30 31.51
CA ARG A 46 35.67 -47.84 31.53
C ARG A 46 35.62 -47.18 30.14
N PHE A 47 34.42 -47.13 29.57
CA PHE A 47 33.99 -45.93 28.85
C PHE A 47 33.79 -44.81 29.89
N PRO A 48 34.69 -43.83 30.06
CA PRO A 48 34.22 -42.55 30.55
C PRO A 48 33.39 -41.97 29.41
N ARG A 49 32.13 -41.68 29.72
CA ARG A 49 31.24 -40.83 28.94
C ARG A 49 32.01 -39.59 28.50
N GLY A 50 32.57 -39.65 27.29
CA GLY A 50 33.25 -38.56 26.61
C GLY A 50 32.25 -37.43 26.48
N ARG A 51 32.60 -36.34 27.13
CA ARG A 51 31.77 -35.20 27.47
C ARG A 51 31.50 -34.33 26.23
N ALA A 52 30.83 -34.87 25.21
CA ALA A 52 30.44 -34.12 24.01
C ALA A 52 28.97 -33.63 24.05
N GLY A 53 28.37 -33.53 25.24
CA GLY A 53 26.95 -33.21 25.41
C GLY A 53 26.61 -31.81 25.94
N ARG A 54 27.57 -30.88 26.09
CA ARG A 54 27.29 -29.54 26.66
C ARG A 54 27.46 -28.35 25.71
N GLY A 55 28.09 -28.53 24.55
CA GLY A 55 28.26 -27.47 23.54
C GLY A 55 27.08 -27.34 22.57
N ALA A 56 26.53 -28.47 22.11
CA ALA A 56 25.48 -28.47 21.08
C ALA A 56 24.13 -27.92 21.56
N ARG A 57 23.85 -27.93 22.88
CA ARG A 57 22.60 -27.34 23.42
C ARG A 57 22.63 -25.81 23.47
N ARG A 58 23.79 -25.16 23.60
CA ARG A 58 23.85 -23.68 23.69
C ARG A 58 23.67 -22.98 22.34
N ILE A 59 24.07 -23.62 21.24
CA ILE A 59 23.95 -23.04 19.90
C ILE A 59 22.50 -23.12 19.40
N ARG A 60 21.78 -24.22 19.69
CA ARG A 60 20.34 -24.33 19.38
C ARG A 60 19.45 -23.39 20.20
N LEU A 61 19.84 -23.04 21.43
CA LEU A 61 19.13 -22.05 22.25
C LEU A 61 19.30 -20.62 21.71
N ARG A 62 20.48 -20.27 21.17
CA ARG A 62 20.71 -18.96 20.53
C ARG A 62 19.90 -18.78 19.25
N GLY A 63 19.78 -19.82 18.42
CA GLY A 63 18.90 -19.80 17.25
C GLY A 63 17.43 -19.57 17.62
N ARG A 64 16.93 -20.25 18.66
CA ARG A 64 15.54 -20.07 19.14
C ARG A 64 15.24 -18.67 19.65
N ILE A 65 16.17 -18.04 20.38
CA ILE A 65 15.97 -16.67 20.87
C ILE A 65 15.93 -15.69 19.68
N VAL A 66 16.80 -15.87 18.69
CA VAL A 66 16.80 -15.05 17.47
C VAL A 66 15.51 -15.25 16.69
N GLU A 67 15.03 -16.48 16.52
CA GLU A 67 13.73 -16.77 15.88
C GLU A 67 12.56 -16.11 16.61
N ILE A 68 12.53 -16.15 17.95
CA ILE A 68 11.49 -15.49 18.76
C ILE A 68 11.56 -13.97 18.59
N VAL A 69 12.75 -13.38 18.65
CA VAL A 69 12.94 -11.93 18.50
C VAL A 69 12.54 -11.48 17.09
N VAL A 70 12.94 -12.22 16.06
CA VAL A 70 12.53 -11.95 14.66
C VAL A 70 11.02 -12.08 14.51
N GLY A 71 10.40 -13.12 15.10
CA GLY A 71 8.95 -13.29 15.11
C GLY A 71 8.22 -12.11 15.76
N ILE A 72 8.72 -11.63 16.90
CA ILE A 72 8.17 -10.44 17.58
C ILE A 72 8.29 -9.20 16.70
N TRP A 73 9.44 -8.98 16.06
CA TRP A 73 9.63 -7.84 15.16
C TRP A 73 8.73 -7.90 13.92
N ILE A 74 8.53 -9.08 13.34
CA ILE A 74 7.60 -9.27 12.22
C ILE A 74 6.16 -8.95 12.65
N VAL A 75 5.73 -9.45 13.81
CA VAL A 75 4.39 -9.17 14.34
C VAL A 75 4.25 -7.68 14.68
N ALA A 76 5.26 -7.06 15.29
CA ALA A 76 5.24 -5.64 15.61
C ALA A 76 5.20 -4.76 14.35
N ALA A 77 5.99 -5.09 13.34
CA ALA A 77 5.97 -4.42 12.05
C ALA A 77 4.62 -4.60 11.33
N GLY A 78 4.08 -5.81 11.33
CA GLY A 78 2.75 -6.09 10.77
C GLY A 78 1.64 -5.31 11.48
N ALA A 79 1.69 -5.24 12.81
CA ALA A 79 0.77 -4.44 13.61
C ALA A 79 0.91 -2.95 13.33
N TRP A 80 2.14 -2.43 13.18
CA TRP A 80 2.40 -1.04 12.82
C TRP A 80 1.82 -0.67 11.46
N VAL A 81 2.05 -1.53 10.45
CA VAL A 81 1.48 -1.34 9.11
C VAL A 81 -0.04 -1.38 9.16
N LEU A 82 -0.62 -2.33 9.91
CA LEU A 82 -2.07 -2.42 10.08
C LEU A 82 -2.64 -1.18 10.77
N TYR A 83 -1.96 -0.67 11.81
CA TYR A 83 -2.39 0.53 12.53
C TYR A 83 -2.34 1.77 11.64
N GLY A 84 -1.27 1.92 10.86
CA GLY A 84 -1.15 3.00 9.86
C GLY A 84 -2.23 2.90 8.78
N ALA A 85 -2.52 1.69 8.29
CA ALA A 85 -3.54 1.46 7.28
C ALA A 85 -4.97 1.77 7.80
N LEU A 86 -5.28 1.37 9.04
CA LEU A 86 -6.57 1.65 9.67
C LEU A 86 -6.76 3.16 9.92
N GLY A 87 -5.73 3.85 10.44
CA GLY A 87 -5.80 5.30 10.63
C GLY A 87 -6.01 6.09 9.34
N TRP A 88 -5.48 5.58 8.22
CA TRP A 88 -5.68 6.18 6.90
C TRP A 88 -7.12 6.00 6.39
N GLN A 89 -7.74 4.84 6.66
CA GLN A 89 -9.14 4.60 6.30
C GLN A 89 -10.07 5.56 7.05
N ASP A 90 -9.87 5.73 8.36
CA ASP A 90 -10.71 6.63 9.17
C ASP A 90 -10.65 8.09 8.66
N ALA A 91 -9.47 8.59 8.34
CA ALA A 91 -9.32 9.95 7.79
C ALA A 91 -10.05 10.13 6.45
N SER A 92 -9.95 9.14 5.56
CA SER A 92 -10.62 9.17 4.26
C SER A 92 -12.15 9.12 4.40
N LEU A 93 -12.64 8.37 5.39
CA LEU A 93 -14.07 8.27 5.69
C LEU A 93 -14.61 9.58 6.27
N ASP A 94 -13.87 10.23 7.17
CA ASP A 94 -14.28 11.52 7.75
C ASP A 94 -14.37 12.62 6.69
N VAL A 95 -13.36 12.74 5.82
CA VAL A 95 -13.34 13.74 4.74
C VAL A 95 -14.41 13.43 3.69
N GLY A 96 -14.60 12.16 3.33
CA GLY A 96 -15.65 11.74 2.41
C GLY A 96 -17.05 12.01 2.96
N ARG A 97 -17.27 11.74 4.25
CA ARG A 97 -18.53 12.06 4.93
C ARG A 97 -18.77 13.56 5.01
N ALA A 98 -17.74 14.33 5.32
CA ALA A 98 -17.82 15.79 5.33
C ALA A 98 -18.19 16.33 3.94
N ALA A 99 -17.60 15.79 2.87
CA ALA A 99 -17.96 16.15 1.50
C ALA A 99 -19.42 15.79 1.17
N GLN A 100 -19.87 14.58 1.53
CA GLN A 100 -21.24 14.12 1.29
C GLN A 100 -22.28 15.00 2.00
N GLU A 101 -22.07 15.26 3.29
CA GLU A 101 -22.97 16.09 4.09
C GLU A 101 -22.96 17.55 3.60
N ALA A 102 -21.78 18.09 3.26
CA ALA A 102 -21.66 19.43 2.68
C ALA A 102 -22.33 19.56 1.30
N ALA A 103 -22.17 18.57 0.42
CA ALA A 103 -22.84 18.54 -0.88
C ALA A 103 -24.37 18.49 -0.72
N SER A 104 -24.85 17.66 0.21
CA SER A 104 -26.30 17.55 0.49
C SER A 104 -26.88 18.85 1.05
N ALA A 105 -26.17 19.54 1.95
CA ALA A 105 -26.59 20.84 2.48
C ALA A 105 -26.63 21.90 1.37
N ALA A 106 -25.56 22.00 0.58
CA ALA A 106 -25.47 22.94 -0.52
C ALA A 106 -26.55 22.72 -1.59
N ALA A 107 -26.91 21.46 -1.86
CA ALA A 107 -27.97 21.09 -2.80
C ALA A 107 -29.39 21.49 -2.35
N LEU A 108 -29.60 21.79 -1.06
CA LEU A 108 -30.88 22.30 -0.56
C LEU A 108 -31.04 23.81 -0.70
N THR A 109 -29.98 24.50 -1.14
CA THR A 109 -30.00 25.96 -1.33
C THR A 109 -30.43 26.34 -2.74
N THR A 110 -30.86 27.59 -2.91
CA THR A 110 -31.34 28.11 -4.21
C THR A 110 -30.34 29.02 -4.89
N THR A 111 -29.27 29.43 -4.19
CA THR A 111 -28.29 30.39 -4.73
C THR A 111 -26.87 29.88 -4.55
N ARG A 112 -26.00 30.22 -5.50
CA ARG A 112 -24.57 29.85 -5.48
C ARG A 112 -23.85 30.28 -4.20
N SER A 113 -24.13 31.49 -3.72
CA SER A 113 -23.48 32.03 -2.51
C SER A 113 -23.92 31.28 -1.26
N GLN A 114 -25.21 30.94 -1.13
CA GLN A 114 -25.72 30.12 -0.04
C GLN A 114 -25.16 28.70 -0.11
N ALA A 115 -25.17 28.08 -1.30
CA ALA A 115 -24.60 26.73 -1.51
C ALA A 115 -23.14 26.65 -1.02
N THR A 116 -22.35 27.65 -1.38
CA THR A 116 -20.92 27.72 -0.99
C THR A 116 -20.77 27.92 0.51
N ALA A 117 -21.54 28.85 1.09
CA ALA A 117 -21.48 29.14 2.51
C ALA A 117 -21.94 27.95 3.37
N GLU A 118 -23.00 27.24 2.97
CA GLU A 118 -23.50 26.06 3.68
C GLU A 118 -22.56 24.87 3.54
N ALA A 119 -21.99 24.63 2.35
CA ALA A 119 -20.97 23.60 2.17
C ALA A 119 -19.77 23.85 3.08
N GLU A 120 -19.24 25.08 3.10
CA GLU A 120 -18.11 25.45 3.94
C GLU A 120 -18.42 25.31 5.44
N ALA A 121 -19.57 25.82 5.88
CA ALA A 121 -19.97 25.74 7.28
C ALA A 121 -20.16 24.29 7.75
N THR A 122 -20.78 23.45 6.91
CA THR A 122 -21.03 22.03 7.21
C THR A 122 -19.72 21.24 7.25
N ALA A 123 -18.87 21.38 6.22
CA ALA A 123 -17.59 20.70 6.16
C ALA A 123 -16.66 21.11 7.32
N ARG A 124 -16.57 22.41 7.65
CA ARG A 124 -15.77 22.87 8.79
C ARG A 124 -16.27 22.36 10.12
N ARG A 125 -17.60 22.26 10.30
CA ARG A 125 -18.19 21.69 11.51
C ARG A 125 -17.85 20.21 11.66
N LEU A 126 -17.93 19.43 10.58
CA LEU A 126 -17.66 17.99 10.61
C LEU A 126 -16.17 17.67 10.76
N LEU A 127 -15.30 18.53 10.22
CA LEU A 127 -13.86 18.42 10.36
C LEU A 127 -13.30 19.05 11.65
N ALA A 128 -14.14 19.67 12.50
CA ALA A 128 -13.66 20.30 13.73
C ALA A 128 -13.09 19.28 14.73
N ASP A 129 -13.66 18.09 14.75
CA ASP A 129 -13.26 16.98 15.61
C ASP A 129 -12.44 15.91 14.85
N SER A 130 -12.12 16.15 13.57
CA SER A 130 -11.32 15.21 12.79
C SER A 130 -9.83 15.38 13.12
N GLY A 131 -9.04 14.33 12.87
CA GLY A 131 -7.59 14.37 13.04
C GLY A 131 -6.85 15.23 12.00
N CYS A 132 -7.51 16.18 11.33
CA CYS A 132 -6.89 17.06 10.35
C CYS A 132 -6.04 18.14 11.05
N ASP A 133 -4.94 18.54 10.43
CA ASP A 133 -4.07 19.60 10.91
C ASP A 133 -4.81 20.93 10.97
N ALA A 134 -4.59 21.71 12.03
CA ALA A 134 -5.30 22.96 12.26
C ALA A 134 -5.11 23.95 11.09
N GLY A 135 -6.23 24.40 10.50
CA GLY A 135 -6.22 25.33 9.36
C GLY A 135 -5.89 24.71 8.00
N SER A 136 -5.66 23.39 7.94
CA SER A 136 -5.52 22.65 6.69
C SER A 136 -6.84 22.41 5.91
N PRO A 137 -8.05 22.38 6.52
CA PRO A 137 -9.27 22.10 5.77
C PRO A 137 -9.54 23.13 4.66
N ARG A 138 -9.69 22.64 3.43
CA ARG A 138 -10.12 23.38 2.24
C ARG A 138 -11.39 22.77 1.68
N VAL A 139 -12.33 23.61 1.28
CA VAL A 139 -13.59 23.22 0.69
C VAL A 139 -13.72 23.94 -0.64
N THR A 140 -14.01 23.20 -1.70
CA THR A 140 -14.24 23.73 -3.05
C THR A 140 -15.61 23.28 -3.50
N VAL A 141 -16.42 24.20 -4.03
CA VAL A 141 -17.77 23.91 -4.51
C VAL A 141 -17.84 24.14 -6.02
N GLY A 142 -18.12 23.08 -6.76
CA GLY A 142 -18.49 23.07 -8.16
C GLY A 142 -20.01 23.10 -8.32
N LEU A 143 -20.50 23.94 -9.21
CA LEU A 143 -21.91 23.95 -9.62
C LEU A 143 -21.96 23.67 -11.12
N HIS A 144 -22.65 22.61 -11.49
CA HIS A 144 -22.74 22.14 -12.86
C HIS A 144 -24.19 22.28 -13.33
N PRO A 145 -24.49 23.19 -14.27
CA PRO A 145 -25.87 23.45 -14.67
C PRO A 145 -26.58 22.21 -15.23
N PRO A 146 -27.91 22.17 -15.21
CA PRO A 146 -28.69 21.11 -15.84
C PRO A 146 -28.30 20.92 -17.31
N GLY A 147 -28.13 19.66 -17.74
CA GLY A 147 -27.71 19.34 -19.11
C GLY A 147 -26.21 19.51 -19.39
N SER A 148 -25.39 19.80 -18.38
CA SER A 148 -23.93 19.73 -18.51
C SER A 148 -23.45 18.28 -18.70
N ASP A 149 -22.31 18.12 -19.39
CA ASP A 149 -21.68 16.80 -19.58
C ASP A 149 -21.36 16.12 -18.25
N VAL A 150 -20.99 16.91 -17.24
CA VAL A 150 -20.70 16.40 -15.89
C VAL A 150 -21.95 15.83 -15.23
N ALA A 151 -23.07 16.56 -15.26
CA ALA A 151 -24.34 16.06 -14.73
C ALA A 151 -24.81 14.79 -15.45
N THR A 152 -24.65 14.75 -16.77
CA THR A 152 -25.02 13.60 -17.62
C THR A 152 -24.11 12.40 -17.34
N ALA A 153 -22.81 12.60 -17.13
CA ALA A 153 -21.87 11.55 -16.76
C ALA A 153 -22.20 10.93 -15.39
N HIS A 154 -22.81 11.70 -14.50
CA HIS A 154 -23.36 11.21 -13.23
C HIS A 154 -24.74 10.56 -13.35
N GLY A 155 -25.32 10.50 -14.56
CA GLY A 155 -26.60 9.84 -14.85
C GLY A 155 -27.84 10.66 -14.51
N TYR A 156 -27.70 11.95 -14.22
CA TYR A 156 -28.84 12.84 -13.95
C TYR A 156 -29.42 13.42 -15.23
N SER A 157 -30.74 13.39 -15.36
CA SER A 157 -31.42 14.13 -16.43
C SER A 157 -31.57 15.62 -16.05
N PRO A 158 -31.67 16.54 -17.03
CA PRO A 158 -31.85 17.97 -16.74
C PRO A 158 -33.12 18.28 -15.93
N ASP A 159 -34.15 17.45 -16.08
CA ASP A 159 -35.45 17.49 -15.40
C ASP A 159 -35.40 16.99 -13.95
N GLU A 160 -34.35 16.28 -13.56
CA GLU A 160 -34.10 15.83 -12.18
C GLU A 160 -33.30 16.84 -11.33
N LEU A 161 -32.85 17.94 -11.95
CA LEU A 161 -31.96 18.91 -11.34
C LEU A 161 -32.64 20.27 -11.15
N GLY A 162 -32.52 20.83 -9.95
CA GLY A 162 -32.96 22.18 -9.63
C GLY A 162 -32.13 23.27 -10.32
N GLU A 163 -32.38 24.54 -9.96
CA GLU A 163 -31.76 25.70 -10.61
C GLU A 163 -30.23 25.70 -10.55
N LEU A 164 -29.65 25.09 -9.52
CA LEU A 164 -28.20 25.00 -9.34
C LEU A 164 -27.56 23.82 -10.08
N GLY A 165 -28.37 22.91 -10.64
CA GLY A 165 -27.90 21.72 -11.32
C GLY A 165 -27.32 20.66 -10.38
N LEU A 166 -26.19 20.07 -10.74
CA LEU A 166 -25.43 19.17 -9.90
C LEU A 166 -24.40 19.96 -9.06
N VAL A 167 -24.47 19.80 -7.74
CA VAL A 167 -23.51 20.39 -6.81
C VAL A 167 -22.44 19.37 -6.49
N THR A 168 -21.17 19.71 -6.71
CA THR A 168 -20.01 18.88 -6.34
C THR A 168 -19.22 19.61 -5.26
N VAL A 169 -18.95 18.93 -4.15
CA VAL A 169 -18.13 19.48 -3.06
C VAL A 169 -16.90 18.61 -2.90
N THR A 170 -15.74 19.25 -3.04
CA THR A 170 -14.45 18.65 -2.74
C THR A 170 -13.96 19.19 -1.41
N VAL A 171 -13.72 18.31 -0.46
CA VAL A 171 -13.13 18.63 0.83
C VAL A 171 -11.74 18.03 0.87
N SER A 172 -10.76 18.80 1.30
CA SER A 172 -9.40 18.31 1.51
C SER A 172 -8.85 18.80 2.83
N CYS A 173 -8.02 17.99 3.47
CA CYS A 173 -7.27 18.39 4.66
C CYS A 173 -5.91 17.69 4.68
N GLU A 174 -4.99 18.24 5.44
CA GLU A 174 -3.69 17.61 5.70
C GLU A 174 -3.77 16.87 7.03
N ARG A 175 -3.24 15.65 7.08
CA ARG A 175 -3.13 14.86 8.30
C ARG A 175 -1.77 14.19 8.32
N ASP A 176 -0.97 14.49 9.34
CA ASP A 176 0.38 13.94 9.50
C ASP A 176 1.26 14.16 8.24
N GLY A 177 1.11 15.31 7.57
CA GLY A 177 1.82 15.64 6.32
C GLY A 177 1.31 14.95 5.06
N THR A 178 0.16 14.27 5.13
CA THR A 178 -0.50 13.63 3.99
C THR A 178 -1.80 14.33 3.64
N LEU A 179 -1.97 14.68 2.36
CA LEU A 179 -3.21 15.27 1.86
C LEU A 179 -4.28 14.20 1.69
N VAL A 180 -5.41 14.36 2.37
CA VAL A 180 -6.61 13.54 2.23
C VAL A 180 -7.67 14.34 1.49
N ILE A 181 -8.31 13.74 0.49
CA ILE A 181 -9.32 14.39 -0.36
C ILE A 181 -10.56 13.50 -0.40
N GLY A 182 -11.71 14.11 -0.18
CA GLY A 182 -13.03 13.52 -0.37
C GLY A 182 -13.84 14.38 -1.32
N GLU A 183 -14.56 13.73 -2.23
CA GLU A 183 -15.43 14.39 -3.18
C GLU A 183 -16.81 13.74 -3.14
N ALA A 184 -17.84 14.56 -3.15
CA ALA A 184 -19.21 14.11 -3.23
C ALA A 184 -20.03 15.04 -4.12
N SER A 185 -21.02 14.46 -4.78
CA SER A 185 -21.95 15.20 -5.64
C SER A 185 -23.39 14.96 -5.18
N ALA A 186 -24.21 16.00 -5.22
CA ALA A 186 -25.62 15.93 -4.88
C ALA A 186 -26.46 16.76 -5.88
N PRO A 187 -27.62 16.24 -6.34
CA PRO A 187 -28.51 16.99 -7.21
C PRO A 187 -29.20 18.11 -6.42
N SER A 188 -29.16 19.34 -6.93
CA SER A 188 -29.93 20.44 -6.33
C SER A 188 -31.43 20.23 -6.49
N ARG A 189 -32.21 20.77 -5.56
CA ARG A 189 -33.69 20.67 -5.54
C ARG A 189 -34.38 21.98 -5.89
#